data_AF-A0A0W7TUA9-F1
#
_entry.id   AF-A0A0W7TUA9-F1
#
_cell.length_a   1.000
_cell.length_b   1.000
_cell.length_c   1.000
_cell.angle_alpha   90.00
_cell.angle_beta   90.00
_cell.angle_gamma   90.00
#
_symmetry.space_group_name_H-M   'P 1'
#
loop_
_entity.id
_entity.type
_entity.pdbx_description
1 polymer ?
#
loop_
_entity_poly.entity_id
_entity_poly.type
_entity_poly.pdbx_seq_one_letter_code
_entity_poly.pdbx_strand_id
1 'polypeptide(L)'
;MIAFVEMTVTFAALTALCLFLNTKMRLAAGLTPLFVLCGTMVWYSTLGSVHMLVPAGIVWFGAAAAACVWLWRKHKDIRWREFFSPAMVYFLLASLAVIVLFAVRRPIFNEWDEFSFWGIAPKVVKTENQLYTYNPGEMRVSTFVPGIIMLDYAFQFLGSVFVPWKVYAAYDILFFAVFAAAISMLGRRHWHIAVPAAAVLTLVPYMVSVYQRGIYVQTTYMNAYSDIPMGLLFGAGLVLYFAPRKKTTHTDDGRGAGRYGVLPFQGHGLRAVPYCGRHHLL
;
A
#
# COMPACT_ATOMS: atom_id res chain seq x y z
N MET A 1 -8.46 24.04 5.43
CA MET A 1 -8.57 23.87 3.97
C MET A 1 -7.25 23.51 3.33
N ILE A 2 -6.14 24.22 3.61
CA ILE A 2 -4.82 23.96 3.00
C ILE A 2 -4.37 22.49 3.15
N ALA A 3 -4.40 21.95 4.36
CA ALA A 3 -4.03 20.55 4.63
C ALA A 3 -4.88 19.50 3.88
N PHE A 4 -6.15 19.80 3.58
CA PHE A 4 -7.02 18.94 2.80
C PHE A 4 -6.61 18.95 1.33
N VAL A 5 -6.36 20.15 0.77
CA VAL A 5 -5.87 20.30 -0.62
C VAL A 5 -4.57 19.53 -0.81
N GLU A 6 -3.59 19.71 0.08
CA GLU A 6 -2.32 18.99 0.04
C GLU A 6 -2.52 17.47 0.00
N MET A 7 -3.39 16.94 0.88
CA MET A 7 -3.68 15.51 0.93
C MET A 7 -4.34 15.01 -0.37
N THR A 8 -5.28 15.78 -0.93
CA THR A 8 -5.93 15.45 -2.20
C THR A 8 -4.97 15.50 -3.38
N VAL A 9 -4.01 16.43 -3.39
CA VAL A 9 -2.98 16.52 -4.43
C VAL A 9 -2.03 15.31 -4.35
N THR A 10 -1.57 14.95 -3.15
CA THR A 10 -0.73 13.76 -2.99
C THR A 10 -1.48 12.48 -3.36
N PHE A 11 -2.76 12.39 -2.99
CA PHE A 11 -3.60 11.27 -3.39
C PHE A 11 -3.79 11.22 -4.92
N ALA A 12 -4.05 12.36 -5.57
CA ALA A 12 -4.13 12.44 -7.02
C ALA A 12 -2.82 12.00 -7.70
N ALA A 13 -1.67 12.47 -7.21
CA ALA A 13 -0.35 12.04 -7.68
C ALA A 13 -0.15 10.52 -7.56
N LEU A 14 -0.56 9.94 -6.42
CA LEU A 14 -0.53 8.50 -6.21
C LEU A 14 -1.43 7.75 -7.21
N THR A 15 -2.65 8.24 -7.46
CA THR A 15 -3.56 7.61 -8.43
C THR A 15 -3.02 7.68 -9.86
N ALA A 16 -2.33 8.77 -10.22
CA ALA A 16 -1.66 8.90 -11.51
C ALA A 16 -0.52 7.90 -11.66
N LEU A 17 0.30 7.71 -10.62
CA LEU A 17 1.34 6.68 -10.59
C LEU A 17 0.75 5.26 -10.69
N CYS A 18 -0.38 5.00 -10.04
CA CYS A 18 -1.10 3.72 -10.16
C CYS A 18 -1.55 3.46 -11.60
N LEU A 19 -2.14 4.47 -12.25
CA LEU A 19 -2.59 4.38 -13.64
C LEU A 19 -1.42 4.19 -14.61
N PHE A 20 -0.30 4.88 -14.37
CA PHE A 20 0.93 4.71 -15.14
C PHE A 20 1.49 3.28 -15.02
N LEU A 21 1.56 2.73 -13.81
CA LEU A 21 2.03 1.36 -13.61
C LEU A 21 1.08 0.31 -14.21
N ASN A 22 -0.24 0.52 -14.09
CA ASN A 22 -1.23 -0.36 -14.72
C ASN A 22 -1.05 -0.40 -16.25
N THR A 23 -0.84 0.76 -16.87
CA THR A 23 -0.70 0.86 -18.33
C THR A 23 0.66 0.34 -18.84
N LYS A 24 1.75 0.61 -18.12
CA LYS A 24 3.11 0.18 -18.50
C LYS A 24 3.41 -1.27 -18.17
N MET A 25 3.13 -1.69 -16.94
CA MET A 25 3.55 -3.00 -16.40
C MET A 25 2.44 -4.05 -16.52
N ARG A 26 1.25 -3.67 -17.01
CA ARG A 26 0.04 -4.53 -17.09
C ARG A 26 -0.31 -5.22 -15.76
N LEU A 27 0.04 -4.59 -14.63
CA LEU A 27 -0.30 -5.06 -13.30
C LEU A 27 -1.81 -4.99 -13.07
N ALA A 28 -2.38 -5.92 -12.31
CA ALA A 28 -3.79 -5.87 -11.93
C ALA A 28 -4.09 -4.55 -11.20
N ALA A 29 -5.17 -3.87 -11.58
CA ALA A 29 -5.46 -2.51 -11.12
C ALA A 29 -5.64 -2.39 -9.60
N GLY A 30 -6.04 -3.46 -8.91
CA GLY A 30 -6.10 -3.45 -7.43
C GLY A 30 -4.76 -3.69 -6.72
N LEU A 31 -3.74 -4.19 -7.43
CA LEU A 31 -2.38 -4.36 -6.88
C LEU A 31 -1.53 -3.08 -7.01
N THR A 32 -1.87 -2.21 -7.96
CA THR A 32 -1.07 -1.01 -8.22
C THR A 32 -0.98 -0.05 -7.03
N PRO A 33 -2.04 0.22 -6.23
CA PRO A 33 -1.92 1.09 -5.07
C PRO A 33 -0.93 0.57 -4.03
N LEU A 34 -0.99 -0.73 -3.73
CA LEU A 34 -0.08 -1.36 -2.78
C LEU A 34 1.37 -1.26 -3.27
N PHE A 35 1.60 -1.53 -4.55
CA PHE A 35 2.94 -1.43 -5.13
C PHE A 35 3.49 0.01 -5.10
N VAL A 36 2.66 1.02 -5.42
CA VAL A 36 3.06 2.43 -5.35
C VAL A 36 3.38 2.85 -3.92
N LEU A 37 2.53 2.49 -2.95
CA LEU A 37 2.75 2.85 -1.55
C LEU A 37 4.00 2.15 -0.98
N CYS A 38 4.17 0.86 -1.22
CA CYS A 38 5.39 0.14 -0.82
C CYS A 38 6.64 0.71 -1.50
N GLY A 39 6.58 1.00 -2.80
CA GLY A 39 7.66 1.66 -3.52
C GLY A 39 7.97 3.05 -2.95
N THR A 40 6.95 3.78 -2.52
CA THR A 40 7.10 5.09 -1.86
C THR A 40 7.82 4.93 -0.52
N MET A 41 7.40 3.98 0.32
CA MET A 41 8.07 3.71 1.59
C MET A 41 9.55 3.38 1.40
N VAL A 42 9.86 2.49 0.44
CA VAL A 42 11.25 2.13 0.12
C VAL A 42 12.03 3.33 -0.41
N TRP A 43 11.47 4.09 -1.36
CA TRP A 43 12.10 5.28 -1.97
C TRP A 43 12.50 6.33 -0.95
N TYR A 44 11.57 6.71 -0.07
CA TYR A 44 11.86 7.71 0.96
C TYR A 44 12.75 7.14 2.07
N SER A 45 12.67 5.84 2.39
CA SER A 45 13.57 5.24 3.36
C SER A 45 15.02 5.19 2.86
N THR A 46 15.24 4.81 1.59
CA THR A 46 16.59 4.74 1.03
C THR A 46 17.22 6.12 0.90
N LEU A 47 16.47 7.12 0.41
CA LEU A 47 16.97 8.49 0.30
C LEU A 47 17.04 9.22 1.64
N GLY A 48 16.16 8.88 2.58
CA GLY A 48 16.21 9.36 3.96
C GLY A 48 17.50 8.94 4.67
N SER A 49 17.96 7.70 4.44
CA SER A 49 19.23 7.18 4.97
C SER A 49 20.49 7.86 4.42
N VAL A 50 20.37 8.71 3.40
CA VAL A 50 21.48 9.52 2.86
C VAL A 50 21.20 11.02 2.97
N HIS A 51 20.28 11.43 3.85
CA HIS A 51 19.86 12.83 4.06
C HIS A 51 19.30 13.55 2.83
N MET A 52 18.77 12.81 1.85
CA MET A 52 18.20 13.36 0.61
C MET A 52 16.67 13.35 0.61
N LEU A 53 16.04 13.63 1.75
CA LEU A 53 14.59 13.50 1.92
C LEU A 53 13.78 14.57 1.16
N VAL A 54 14.27 15.82 1.11
CA VAL A 54 13.65 16.88 0.29
C VAL A 54 13.81 16.59 -1.21
N PRO A 55 15.02 16.29 -1.73
CA PRO A 55 15.18 15.82 -3.10
C PRO A 55 14.30 14.62 -3.44
N ALA A 56 14.18 13.64 -2.52
CA ALA A 56 13.32 12.47 -2.70
C ALA A 56 11.88 12.85 -3.00
N GLY A 57 11.34 13.83 -2.27
CA GLY A 57 9.98 14.30 -2.48
C GLY A 57 9.81 15.09 -3.77
N ILE A 58 10.75 15.98 -4.10
CA ILE A 58 10.73 16.71 -5.39
C ILE A 58 10.73 15.72 -6.56
N VAL A 59 11.60 14.71 -6.52
CA VAL A 59 11.67 13.68 -7.56
C VAL A 59 10.41 12.82 -7.59
N TRP A 60 9.83 12.47 -6.45
CA TRP A 60 8.59 11.69 -6.39
C TRP A 60 7.41 12.43 -7.02
N PHE A 61 7.21 13.72 -6.66
CA PHE A 61 6.17 14.56 -7.26
C PHE A 61 6.48 14.89 -8.73
N GLY A 62 7.76 15.06 -9.08
CA GLY A 62 8.21 15.20 -10.46
C GLY A 62 7.90 13.96 -11.30
N ALA A 63 8.09 12.76 -10.75
CA ALA A 63 7.74 11.50 -11.40
C ALA A 63 6.22 11.36 -11.57
N ALA A 64 5.43 11.77 -10.57
CA ALA A 64 3.97 11.80 -10.69
C ALA A 64 3.50 12.80 -11.77
N ALA A 65 4.10 13.99 -11.85
CA ALA A 65 3.81 14.97 -12.89
C ALA A 65 4.20 14.45 -14.28
N ALA A 66 5.37 13.82 -14.42
CA ALA A 66 5.81 13.20 -15.66
C ALA A 66 4.87 12.05 -16.08
N ALA A 67 4.40 11.25 -15.12
CA ALA A 67 3.38 10.22 -15.36
C ALA A 67 2.07 10.84 -15.86
N CYS A 68 1.59 11.95 -15.28
CA CYS A 68 0.43 12.68 -15.76
C CYS A 68 0.60 13.18 -17.21
N VAL A 69 1.74 13.79 -17.54
CA VAL A 69 2.04 14.26 -18.91
C VAL A 69 2.08 13.11 -19.90
N TRP A 70 2.68 11.98 -19.51
CA TRP A 70 2.72 10.78 -20.33
C TRP A 70 1.32 10.21 -20.57
N LEU A 71 0.51 10.11 -19.51
CA LEU A 71 -0.88 9.65 -19.56
C LEU A 71 -1.74 10.57 -20.44
N TRP A 72 -1.55 11.89 -20.37
CA TRP A 72 -2.20 12.85 -21.25
C TRP A 72 -1.87 12.58 -22.73
N ARG A 73 -0.59 12.39 -23.05
CA ARG A 73 -0.17 12.09 -24.44
C ARG A 73 -0.74 10.77 -24.96
N LYS A 74 -0.96 9.80 -24.08
CA LYS A 74 -1.45 8.46 -24.41
C LYS A 74 -2.91 8.21 -24.00
N HIS A 75 -3.70 9.26 -23.76
CA HIS A 75 -5.06 9.15 -23.22
C HIS A 75 -6.00 8.25 -24.06
N LYS A 76 -5.78 8.17 -25.39
CA LYS A 76 -6.57 7.34 -26.30
C LYS A 76 -6.31 5.83 -26.14
N ASP A 77 -5.12 5.46 -25.67
CA ASP A 77 -4.69 4.06 -25.50
C ASP A 77 -5.06 3.51 -24.09
N ILE A 78 -5.64 4.34 -23.22
CA ILE A 78 -5.95 3.97 -21.84
C ILE A 78 -7.23 3.13 -21.79
N ARG A 79 -7.09 1.89 -21.31
CA ARG A 79 -8.21 0.97 -21.08
C ARG A 79 -8.89 1.28 -19.74
N TRP A 80 -9.68 2.35 -19.71
CA TRP A 80 -10.42 2.81 -18.53
C TRP A 80 -11.25 1.71 -17.85
N ARG A 81 -11.86 0.82 -18.66
CA ARG A 81 -12.64 -0.31 -18.15
C ARG A 81 -11.80 -1.34 -17.40
N GLU A 82 -10.51 -1.46 -17.65
CA GLU A 82 -9.63 -2.38 -16.93
C GLU A 82 -9.08 -1.74 -15.65
N PHE A 83 -8.80 -0.44 -15.70
CA PHE A 83 -8.33 0.34 -14.56
C PHE A 83 -9.39 0.46 -13.46
N PHE A 84 -10.65 0.77 -13.82
CA PHE A 84 -11.77 0.80 -12.88
C PHE A 84 -12.27 -0.62 -12.57
N SER A 85 -11.40 -1.40 -11.96
CA SER A 85 -11.73 -2.67 -11.32
C SER A 85 -12.46 -2.42 -9.99
N PRO A 86 -13.29 -3.38 -9.50
CA PRO A 86 -13.94 -3.28 -8.19
C PRO A 86 -12.98 -2.87 -7.07
N ALA A 87 -11.82 -3.52 -7.03
CA ALA A 87 -10.77 -3.28 -6.05
C ALA A 87 -10.25 -1.82 -6.11
N MET A 88 -10.01 -1.32 -7.33
CA MET A 88 -9.53 0.04 -7.53
C MET A 88 -10.60 1.07 -7.18
N VAL A 89 -11.86 0.83 -7.55
CA VAL A 89 -12.98 1.71 -7.19
C VAL A 89 -13.16 1.76 -5.67
N TYR A 90 -13.11 0.62 -4.99
CA TYR A 90 -13.11 0.53 -3.54
C TYR A 90 -11.96 1.35 -2.92
N PHE A 91 -10.72 1.15 -3.39
CA PHE A 91 -9.56 1.90 -2.91
C PHE A 91 -9.76 3.42 -3.06
N LEU A 92 -10.21 3.87 -4.23
CA LEU A 92 -10.41 5.29 -4.52
C LEU A 92 -11.49 5.90 -3.62
N LEU A 93 -12.64 5.24 -3.49
CA LEU A 93 -13.74 5.72 -2.68
C LEU A 93 -13.43 5.68 -1.18
N ALA A 94 -12.86 4.59 -0.68
CA ALA A 94 -12.50 4.45 0.73
C ALA A 94 -11.44 5.47 1.15
N SER A 95 -10.40 5.64 0.34
CA SER A 95 -9.35 6.64 0.59
C SER A 95 -9.90 8.06 0.57
N LEU A 96 -10.73 8.41 -0.42
CA LEU A 96 -11.34 9.74 -0.49
C LEU A 96 -12.26 9.98 0.71
N ALA A 97 -13.05 8.99 1.10
CA ALA A 97 -13.94 9.08 2.26
C ALA A 97 -13.16 9.35 3.55
N VAL A 98 -12.06 8.64 3.81
CA VAL A 98 -11.22 8.86 5.00
C VAL A 98 -10.52 10.22 4.96
N ILE A 99 -10.01 10.66 3.80
CA ILE A 99 -9.42 12.00 3.66
C ILE A 99 -10.45 13.09 4.04
N VAL A 100 -11.69 12.97 3.55
CA VAL A 100 -12.76 13.91 3.90
C VAL A 100 -13.13 13.80 5.38
N LEU A 101 -13.32 12.59 5.90
CA LEU A 101 -13.70 12.34 7.28
C LEU A 101 -12.67 12.94 8.25
N PHE A 102 -11.38 12.71 8.04
CA PHE A 102 -10.33 13.24 8.92
C PHE A 102 -10.05 14.71 8.69
N ALA A 103 -10.24 15.25 7.49
CA ALA A 103 -10.16 16.69 7.29
C ALA A 103 -11.24 17.44 8.09
N VAL A 104 -12.41 16.83 8.28
CA VAL A 104 -13.51 17.36 9.11
C VAL A 104 -13.26 17.10 10.60
N ARG A 105 -12.97 15.84 10.99
CA ARG A 105 -12.85 15.42 12.39
C ARG A 105 -11.54 15.87 13.05
N ARG A 106 -10.47 16.06 12.26
CA ARG A 106 -9.13 16.46 12.71
C ARG A 106 -8.65 15.68 13.96
N PRO A 107 -8.61 14.34 13.91
CA PRO A 107 -8.11 13.54 15.01
C PRO A 107 -6.68 13.96 15.39
N ILE A 108 -6.41 13.93 16.69
CA ILE A 108 -5.10 14.18 17.29
C ILE A 108 -4.64 12.91 18.02
N PHE A 109 -3.34 12.79 18.24
CA PHE A 109 -2.78 11.74 19.09
C PHE A 109 -3.40 11.81 20.48
N ASN A 110 -3.70 10.64 21.06
CA ASN A 110 -4.36 10.54 22.36
C ASN A 110 -3.66 9.54 23.29
N GLU A 111 -2.86 8.61 22.76
CA GLU A 111 -2.19 7.59 23.56
C GLU A 111 -0.77 8.00 23.96
N TRP A 112 -0.32 7.54 25.13
CA TRP A 112 1.02 7.88 25.64
C TRP A 112 2.14 7.44 24.69
N ASP A 113 2.04 6.27 24.05
CA ASP A 113 3.05 5.84 23.08
C ASP A 113 3.01 6.66 21.78
N GLU A 114 1.86 7.24 21.40
CA GLU A 114 1.81 8.17 20.26
C GLU A 114 2.55 9.46 20.59
N PHE A 115 2.34 10.00 21.80
CA PHE A 115 3.03 11.19 22.25
C PHE A 115 4.50 10.98 22.58
N SER A 116 4.91 9.75 22.89
CA SER A 116 6.29 9.45 23.30
C SER A 116 7.13 8.88 22.16
N PHE A 117 6.51 8.26 21.15
CA PHE A 117 7.21 7.51 20.11
C PHE A 117 6.59 7.69 18.72
N TRP A 118 5.40 7.13 18.51
CA TRP A 118 4.84 6.92 17.16
C TRP A 118 4.39 8.20 16.46
N GLY A 119 3.97 9.21 17.23
CA GLY A 119 3.62 10.53 16.73
C GLY A 119 4.79 11.52 16.74
N ILE A 120 5.80 11.32 17.59
CA ILE A 120 7.02 12.15 17.59
C ILE A 120 7.86 11.87 16.35
N ALA A 121 8.06 10.60 15.99
CA ALA A 121 8.91 10.25 14.84
C ALA A 121 8.50 10.95 13.53
N PRO A 122 7.23 10.88 13.07
CA PRO A 122 6.79 11.60 11.87
C PRO A 122 6.84 13.12 12.05
N LYS A 123 6.62 13.63 13.26
CA LYS A 123 6.75 15.06 13.56
C LYS A 123 8.19 15.54 13.33
N VAL A 124 9.18 14.87 13.92
CA VAL A 124 10.62 15.20 13.79
C VAL A 124 11.06 15.10 12.34
N VAL A 125 10.67 14.03 11.63
CA VAL A 125 11.01 13.89 10.20
C VAL A 125 10.44 15.03 9.38
N LYS A 126 9.22 15.47 9.69
CA LYS A 126 8.59 16.56 8.96
C LYS A 126 9.18 17.93 9.30
N THR A 127 9.55 18.19 10.55
CA THR A 127 10.13 19.47 10.96
C THR A 127 11.56 19.62 10.47
N GLU A 128 12.37 18.57 10.62
CA GLU A 128 13.79 18.61 10.28
C GLU A 128 14.07 18.23 8.82
N ASN A 129 13.10 17.63 8.12
CA ASN A 129 13.27 17.04 6.78
C ASN A 129 14.44 16.05 6.70
N GLN A 130 14.70 15.34 7.78
CA GLN A 130 15.74 14.33 7.92
C GLN A 130 15.19 13.13 8.67
N LEU A 131 15.83 11.98 8.53
CA LEU A 131 15.46 10.82 9.33
C LEU A 131 15.65 11.13 10.82
N TYR A 132 14.69 10.74 11.66
CA TYR A 132 14.73 10.98 13.10
C TYR A 132 15.97 10.40 13.80
N THR A 133 16.66 9.42 13.19
CA THR A 133 17.92 8.86 13.71
C THR A 133 19.07 9.86 13.73
N TYR A 134 18.97 10.93 12.94
CA TYR A 134 20.00 11.96 12.86
C TYR A 134 19.82 13.09 13.88
N ASN A 135 18.73 13.08 14.67
CA ASN A 135 18.51 14.04 15.73
C ASN A 135 18.74 13.41 17.12
N PRO A 136 19.97 13.47 17.68
CA PRO A 136 20.30 12.83 18.95
C PRO A 136 19.66 13.52 20.18
N GLY A 137 19.10 14.72 20.03
CA GLY A 137 18.46 15.47 21.13
C GLY A 137 17.13 14.89 21.63
N GLU A 138 16.47 14.07 20.81
CA GLU A 138 15.17 13.44 21.11
C GLU A 138 15.38 11.93 21.35
N MET A 139 16.01 11.60 22.48
CA MET A 139 16.62 10.31 22.87
C MET A 139 15.70 9.06 22.95
N ARG A 140 14.60 8.98 22.23
CA ARG A 140 13.74 7.77 22.16
C ARG A 140 13.29 7.35 20.75
N VAL A 141 13.60 8.13 19.73
CA VAL A 141 13.08 7.88 18.37
C VAL A 141 14.01 7.00 17.53
N SER A 142 15.25 6.73 17.99
CA SER A 142 16.34 6.20 17.17
C SER A 142 16.26 4.71 16.75
N THR A 143 15.23 3.95 17.15
CA THR A 143 15.22 2.48 17.00
C THR A 143 14.12 1.88 16.11
N PHE A 144 13.30 2.70 15.44
CA PHE A 144 12.11 2.19 14.73
C PHE A 144 12.29 1.98 13.23
N VAL A 145 11.37 1.21 12.64
CA VAL A 145 11.34 0.92 11.20
C VAL A 145 10.87 2.17 10.45
N PRO A 146 11.69 2.72 9.53
CA PRO A 146 11.39 4.02 8.92
C PRO A 146 10.21 3.97 7.95
N GLY A 147 9.88 2.80 7.39
CA GLY A 147 8.96 2.67 6.26
C GLY A 147 7.63 3.41 6.44
N ILE A 148 6.94 3.20 7.56
CA ILE A 148 5.64 3.81 7.80
C ILE A 148 5.70 5.31 8.11
N ILE A 149 6.79 5.74 8.76
CA ILE A 149 7.07 7.15 9.06
C ILE A 149 7.39 7.89 7.76
N MET A 150 8.12 7.24 6.85
CA MET A 150 8.39 7.76 5.51
C MET A 150 7.14 7.84 4.64
N LEU A 151 6.19 6.92 4.83
CA LEU A 151 4.89 7.01 4.16
C LEU A 151 4.15 8.28 4.57
N ASP A 152 4.09 8.55 5.87
CA ASP A 152 3.49 9.78 6.38
C ASP A 152 4.20 11.02 5.82
N TYR A 153 5.54 11.05 5.84
CA TYR A 153 6.31 12.16 5.27
C TYR A 153 5.94 12.44 3.81
N ALA A 154 5.73 11.40 2.98
CA ALA A 154 5.31 11.56 1.59
C ALA A 154 3.95 12.27 1.47
N PHE A 155 2.97 11.92 2.32
CA PHE A 155 1.65 12.58 2.35
C PHE A 155 1.69 13.98 2.96
N GLN A 156 2.69 14.26 3.81
CA GLN A 156 2.90 15.57 4.42
C GLN A 156 3.92 16.44 3.67
N PHE A 157 4.53 15.96 2.59
CA PHE A 157 5.63 16.64 1.90
C PHE A 157 5.27 18.06 1.46
N LEU A 158 4.10 18.23 0.84
CA LEU A 158 3.61 19.53 0.35
C LEU A 158 3.22 20.51 1.45
N GLY A 159 2.99 20.03 2.67
CA GLY A 159 2.61 20.90 3.79
C GLY A 159 3.80 21.59 4.43
N SER A 160 3.63 22.81 4.92
CA SER A 160 4.67 23.51 5.67
C SER A 160 4.72 23.10 7.16
N VAL A 161 3.61 22.60 7.69
CA VAL A 161 3.45 22.25 9.11
C VAL A 161 3.04 20.79 9.25
N PHE A 162 3.51 20.15 10.32
CA PHE A 162 3.09 18.80 10.71
C PHE A 162 1.61 18.78 11.15
N VAL A 163 0.85 17.82 10.62
CA VAL A 163 -0.58 17.70 10.86
C VAL A 163 -0.92 16.24 11.24
N PRO A 164 -1.29 15.96 12.51
CA PRO A 164 -1.49 14.60 13.01
C PRO A 164 -2.49 13.77 12.21
N TRP A 165 -3.62 14.35 11.79
CA TRP A 165 -4.65 13.59 11.09
C TRP A 165 -4.21 13.03 9.73
N LYS A 166 -3.18 13.63 9.10
CA LYS A 166 -2.61 13.11 7.84
C LYS A 166 -1.87 11.79 8.05
N VAL A 167 -1.29 11.58 9.22
CA VAL A 167 -0.62 10.34 9.61
C VAL A 167 -1.64 9.20 9.59
N TYR A 168 -2.77 9.40 10.27
CA TYR A 168 -3.86 8.42 10.27
C TYR A 168 -4.42 8.18 8.87
N ALA A 169 -4.61 9.25 8.07
CA ALA A 169 -5.09 9.11 6.70
C ALA A 169 -4.13 8.29 5.82
N ALA A 170 -2.83 8.53 5.92
CA ALA A 170 -1.81 7.80 5.17
C ALA A 170 -1.83 6.29 5.51
N TYR A 171 -2.06 5.94 6.78
CA TYR A 171 -2.09 4.56 7.23
C TYR A 171 -3.37 3.85 6.76
N ASP A 172 -4.52 4.52 6.85
CA ASP A 172 -5.78 3.99 6.32
C ASP A 172 -5.72 3.78 4.80
N ILE A 173 -5.09 4.70 4.05
CA ILE A 173 -4.86 4.54 2.61
C ILE A 173 -4.01 3.29 2.33
N LEU A 174 -3.00 3.01 3.17
CA LEU A 174 -2.23 1.77 3.08
C LEU A 174 -3.07 0.53 3.37
N PHE A 175 -3.94 0.56 4.38
CA PHE A 175 -4.84 -0.55 4.67
C PHE A 175 -5.80 -0.82 3.52
N PHE A 176 -6.39 0.23 2.95
CA PHE A 176 -7.26 0.11 1.78
C PHE A 176 -6.52 -0.43 0.57
N ALA A 177 -5.24 -0.09 0.39
CA ALA A 177 -4.43 -0.66 -0.68
C ALA A 177 -4.16 -2.16 -0.48
N VAL A 178 -3.90 -2.60 0.76
CA VAL A 178 -3.78 -4.03 1.12
C VAL A 178 -5.10 -4.75 0.86
N PHE A 179 -6.23 -4.19 1.29
CA PHE A 179 -7.55 -4.79 1.07
C PHE A 179 -7.91 -4.81 -0.41
N ALA A 180 -7.62 -3.75 -1.15
CA ALA A 180 -7.81 -3.70 -2.60
C ALA A 180 -6.97 -4.77 -3.31
N ALA A 181 -5.73 -5.00 -2.85
CA ALA A 181 -4.89 -6.07 -3.37
C ALA A 181 -5.54 -7.45 -3.15
N ALA A 182 -6.04 -7.73 -1.95
CA ALA A 182 -6.76 -8.96 -1.64
C ALA A 182 -8.06 -9.12 -2.46
N ILE A 183 -8.86 -8.05 -2.57
CA ILE A 183 -10.09 -8.04 -3.38
C ILE A 183 -9.78 -8.28 -4.86
N SER A 184 -8.66 -7.77 -5.36
CA SER A 184 -8.27 -7.95 -6.76
C SER A 184 -7.98 -9.40 -7.14
N MET A 185 -7.70 -10.24 -6.15
CA MET A 185 -7.53 -11.68 -6.32
C MET A 185 -8.86 -12.41 -6.45
N LEU A 186 -9.95 -11.87 -5.87
CA LEU A 186 -11.30 -12.33 -6.15
C LEU A 186 -11.70 -11.86 -7.55
N GLY A 187 -11.77 -12.79 -8.51
CA GLY A 187 -12.10 -12.46 -9.89
C GLY A 187 -13.41 -11.68 -10.03
N ARG A 188 -13.55 -10.93 -11.14
CA ARG A 188 -14.73 -10.10 -11.50
C ARG A 188 -16.09 -10.83 -11.50
N ARG A 189 -16.15 -12.15 -11.31
CA ARG A 189 -17.39 -12.92 -11.24
C ARG A 189 -17.93 -13.06 -9.81
N HIS A 190 -17.11 -12.76 -8.79
CA HIS A 190 -17.45 -12.92 -7.37
C HIS A 190 -17.70 -11.59 -6.64
N TRP A 191 -18.24 -10.56 -7.31
CA TRP A 191 -18.51 -9.26 -6.69
C TRP A 191 -19.40 -9.34 -5.45
N HIS A 192 -20.36 -10.26 -5.45
CA HIS A 192 -21.24 -10.52 -4.32
C HIS A 192 -20.50 -11.01 -3.07
N ILE A 193 -19.28 -11.52 -3.19
CA ILE A 193 -18.40 -11.91 -2.07
C ILE A 193 -17.37 -10.80 -1.80
N ALA A 194 -16.85 -10.17 -2.86
CA ALA A 194 -15.86 -9.10 -2.75
C ALA A 194 -16.37 -7.88 -1.97
N VAL A 195 -17.65 -7.49 -2.14
CA VAL A 195 -18.22 -6.32 -1.46
C VAL A 195 -18.42 -6.57 0.05
N PRO A 196 -19.03 -7.69 0.50
CA PRO A 196 -19.05 -8.05 1.91
C PRO A 196 -17.65 -8.26 2.50
N ALA A 197 -16.73 -8.89 1.75
CA ALA A 197 -15.35 -9.07 2.20
C ALA A 197 -14.63 -7.71 2.36
N ALA A 198 -14.87 -6.75 1.45
CA ALA A 198 -14.35 -5.39 1.59
C ALA A 198 -14.93 -4.69 2.82
N ALA A 199 -16.23 -4.83 3.07
CA ALA A 199 -16.88 -4.26 4.26
C ALA A 199 -16.32 -4.89 5.54
N VAL A 200 -16.20 -6.22 5.59
CA VAL A 200 -15.60 -6.93 6.73
C VAL A 200 -14.14 -6.53 6.90
N LEU A 201 -13.31 -6.54 5.84
CA LEU A 201 -11.91 -6.14 5.93
C LEU A 201 -11.73 -4.68 6.34
N THR A 202 -12.61 -3.79 5.86
CA THR A 202 -12.64 -2.40 6.31
C THR A 202 -12.92 -2.40 7.80
N LEU A 203 -13.96 -3.10 8.26
CA LEU A 203 -14.43 -3.14 9.64
C LEU A 203 -13.51 -3.93 10.60
N VAL A 204 -12.68 -4.86 10.11
CA VAL A 204 -11.85 -5.75 10.94
C VAL A 204 -10.84 -4.99 11.79
N PRO A 205 -10.05 -4.03 11.25
CA PRO A 205 -9.28 -3.11 12.07
C PRO A 205 -10.14 -2.46 13.14
N TYR A 206 -11.34 -1.95 12.82
CA TYR A 206 -12.24 -1.32 13.80
C TYR A 206 -12.80 -2.25 14.88
N MET A 207 -12.91 -3.55 14.60
CA MET A 207 -13.42 -4.55 15.55
C MET A 207 -12.30 -5.18 16.41
N VAL A 208 -11.06 -5.17 15.91
CA VAL A 208 -9.91 -5.88 16.52
C VAL A 208 -8.88 -4.90 17.09
N SER A 209 -8.85 -3.62 16.68
CA SER A 209 -7.96 -2.59 17.23
C SER A 209 -8.46 -2.07 18.58
N VAL A 210 -8.65 -2.96 19.54
CA VAL A 210 -8.59 -2.64 20.97
C VAL A 210 -7.22 -3.10 21.45
N TYR A 211 -6.19 -2.33 21.11
CA TYR A 211 -4.79 -2.65 21.47
C TYR A 211 -4.43 -2.24 22.90
N GLN A 212 -5.43 -2.04 23.75
CA GLN A 212 -5.23 -1.94 25.19
C GLN A 212 -5.93 -3.11 25.87
N ARG A 213 -5.21 -3.77 26.77
CA ARG A 213 -5.63 -4.90 27.61
C ARG A 213 -6.71 -4.48 28.63
N GLY A 214 -7.76 -3.79 28.20
CA GLY A 214 -8.85 -3.31 29.02
C GLY A 214 -10.20 -3.72 28.42
N ILE A 215 -11.08 -4.26 29.26
CA ILE A 215 -12.44 -4.70 28.91
C ILE A 215 -13.38 -3.47 28.92
N TYR A 216 -12.98 -2.38 28.26
CA TYR A 216 -13.75 -1.14 28.22
C TYR A 216 -13.97 -0.72 26.77
N VAL A 217 -15.18 -0.22 26.50
CA VAL A 217 -15.53 0.38 25.20
C VAL A 217 -14.70 1.65 25.03
N GLN A 218 -13.72 1.63 24.14
CA GLN A 218 -12.89 2.79 23.84
C GLN A 218 -13.51 3.62 22.70
N THR A 219 -13.40 4.94 22.82
CA THR A 219 -13.81 5.91 21.79
C THR A 219 -12.70 6.23 20.79
N THR A 220 -11.50 5.66 20.98
CA THR A 220 -10.32 5.91 20.15
C THR A 220 -10.43 5.15 18.84
N TYR A 221 -10.62 5.90 17.74
CA TYR A 221 -10.83 5.36 16.39
C TYR A 221 -9.63 4.56 15.85
N MET A 222 -8.41 5.07 16.03
CA MET A 222 -7.17 4.46 15.56
C MET A 222 -5.98 5.06 16.31
N ASN A 223 -4.88 4.31 16.40
CA ASN A 223 -3.60 4.77 16.91
C ASN A 223 -2.53 4.78 15.81
N ALA A 224 -1.45 5.53 16.02
CA ALA A 224 -0.33 5.65 15.09
C ALA A 224 0.67 4.47 15.17
N TYR A 225 0.29 3.37 15.83
CA TYR A 225 1.21 2.26 16.09
C TYR A 225 1.51 1.51 14.79
N SER A 226 2.77 1.09 14.60
CA SER A 226 3.15 0.40 13.36
C SER A 226 2.79 -1.07 13.32
N ASP A 227 2.44 -1.69 14.45
CA ASP A 227 2.21 -3.14 14.57
C ASP A 227 1.13 -3.63 13.60
N ILE A 228 -0.02 -2.97 13.58
CA ILE A 228 -1.16 -3.32 12.71
C ILE A 228 -0.78 -3.15 11.22
N PRO A 229 -0.25 -2.00 10.77
CA PRO A 229 0.26 -1.86 9.41
C PRO A 229 1.30 -2.90 9.00
N MET A 230 2.26 -3.22 9.88
CA MET A 230 3.28 -4.23 9.60
C MET A 230 2.66 -5.62 9.44
N GLY A 231 1.73 -6.00 10.33
CA GLY A 231 1.02 -7.26 10.24
C GLY A 231 0.21 -7.38 8.95
N LEU A 232 -0.49 -6.31 8.56
CA LEU A 232 -1.25 -6.25 7.32
C LEU A 232 -0.35 -6.33 6.07
N LEU A 233 0.77 -5.63 6.04
CA LEU A 233 1.74 -5.69 4.94
C LEU A 233 2.36 -7.09 4.81
N PHE A 234 2.73 -7.71 5.93
CA PHE A 234 3.25 -9.08 5.95
C PHE A 234 2.20 -10.07 5.46
N GLY A 235 0.97 -9.98 5.97
CA GLY A 235 -0.16 -10.79 5.53
C GLY A 235 -0.46 -10.61 4.04
N ALA A 236 -0.42 -9.36 3.53
CA ALA A 236 -0.58 -9.06 2.11
C ALA A 236 0.49 -9.77 1.27
N GLY A 237 1.75 -9.73 1.72
CA GLY A 237 2.86 -10.45 1.07
C GLY A 237 2.62 -11.95 0.98
N LEU A 238 2.18 -12.58 2.07
CA LEU A 238 1.84 -14.01 2.09
C LEU A 238 0.67 -14.33 1.15
N VAL A 239 -0.39 -13.53 1.17
CA VAL A 239 -1.56 -13.70 0.31
C VAL A 239 -1.17 -13.60 -1.16
N LEU A 240 -0.33 -12.64 -1.53
CA LEU A 240 0.18 -12.49 -2.90
C LEU A 240 1.13 -13.62 -3.30
N TYR A 241 1.91 -14.15 -2.37
CA TYR A 241 2.80 -15.28 -2.61
C TYR A 241 2.04 -16.58 -2.88
N PHE A 242 1.00 -16.86 -2.08
CA PHE A 242 0.16 -18.05 -2.21
C PHE A 242 -1.00 -17.89 -3.20
N ALA A 243 -1.12 -16.72 -3.84
CA ALA A 243 -2.14 -16.45 -4.83
C ALA A 243 -2.09 -17.49 -5.97
N PRO A 244 -3.22 -18.13 -6.33
CA PRO A 244 -3.24 -19.04 -7.47
C PRO A 244 -2.86 -18.28 -8.74
N ARG A 245 -1.67 -18.54 -9.29
CA ARG A 245 -1.31 -18.05 -10.62
C ARG A 245 -2.26 -18.71 -11.62
N LYS A 246 -3.08 -17.91 -12.30
CA LYS A 246 -3.79 -18.39 -13.48
C LYS A 246 -2.75 -18.92 -14.46
N LYS A 247 -2.76 -20.24 -14.68
CA LYS A 247 -2.04 -20.84 -15.81
C LYS A 247 -2.57 -20.16 -17.05
N THR A 248 -1.72 -19.47 -17.79
CA THR A 248 -2.00 -19.18 -19.20
C THR A 248 -2.26 -20.52 -19.85
N THR A 249 -3.53 -20.80 -20.16
CA THR A 249 -3.88 -21.86 -21.10
C THR A 249 -3.22 -21.49 -22.42
N HIS A 250 -2.04 -22.04 -22.66
CA HIS A 250 -1.60 -22.27 -24.02
C HIS A 250 -2.69 -23.17 -24.61
N THR A 251 -3.50 -22.60 -25.49
CA THR A 251 -4.24 -23.37 -26.47
C THR A 251 -3.18 -24.12 -27.25
N ASP A 252 -2.99 -25.39 -26.93
CA ASP A 252 -2.26 -26.34 -27.77
C ASP A 252 -3.05 -26.47 -29.07
N ASP A 253 -2.81 -25.58 -30.02
CA ASP A 253 -3.02 -25.87 -31.41
C ASP A 253 -1.69 -26.44 -31.90
N GLY A 254 -1.66 -27.77 -32.08
CA GLY A 254 -0.45 -28.51 -32.38
C GLY A 254 0.15 -28.08 -33.72
N ARG A 255 1.13 -27.17 -33.67
CA ARG A 255 2.16 -26.95 -34.69
C ARG A 255 3.30 -26.15 -34.06
N GLY A 256 4.45 -26.81 -33.89
CA GLY A 256 5.61 -26.25 -33.21
C GLY A 256 6.22 -25.03 -33.90
N ALA A 257 6.74 -24.10 -33.10
CA ALA A 257 8.04 -23.46 -33.26
C ALA A 257 8.25 -22.37 -32.19
N GLY A 258 9.25 -22.59 -31.32
CA GLY A 258 10.25 -21.61 -30.86
C GLY A 258 9.86 -20.24 -30.28
N ARG A 259 10.30 -20.03 -29.02
CA ARG A 259 10.69 -18.75 -28.36
C ARG A 259 9.51 -17.83 -27.98
N TYR A 260 9.37 -17.29 -26.78
CA TYR A 260 10.32 -16.89 -25.74
C TYR A 260 9.74 -17.19 -24.35
N GLY A 261 10.45 -17.98 -23.54
CA GLY A 261 10.11 -18.19 -22.13
C GLY A 261 10.69 -17.07 -21.29
N VAL A 262 9.84 -16.36 -20.55
CA VAL A 262 10.27 -15.56 -19.39
C VAL A 262 10.62 -16.56 -18.29
N LEU A 263 11.85 -16.46 -17.79
CA LEU A 263 12.52 -17.36 -16.83
C LEU A 263 11.60 -17.84 -15.68
N PRO A 264 11.55 -19.15 -15.38
CA PRO A 264 11.09 -19.64 -14.09
C PRO A 264 12.25 -19.55 -13.09
N PHE A 265 12.10 -18.71 -12.06
CA PHE A 265 12.90 -18.83 -10.85
C PHE A 265 12.52 -20.17 -10.19
N GLN A 266 13.38 -21.16 -10.36
CA GLN A 266 13.20 -22.53 -9.90
C GLN A 266 13.48 -22.58 -8.39
N GLY A 267 12.43 -22.41 -7.57
CA GLY A 267 12.47 -22.74 -6.15
C GLY A 267 12.59 -24.26 -5.99
N HIS A 268 13.74 -24.71 -5.49
CA HIS A 268 13.92 -26.08 -5.02
C HIS A 268 12.92 -26.40 -3.91
N GLY A 269 12.10 -27.44 -4.10
CA GLY A 269 11.19 -27.92 -3.07
C GLY A 269 10.39 -29.14 -3.50
N LEU A 270 10.90 -30.32 -3.12
CA LEU A 270 10.22 -31.62 -2.98
C LEU A 270 9.71 -32.31 -4.27
N ARG A 271 10.55 -33.21 -4.78
CA ARG A 271 10.14 -34.32 -5.67
C ARG A 271 9.14 -35.20 -4.92
N ALA A 272 7.91 -35.29 -5.42
CA ALA A 272 7.05 -36.43 -5.15
C ALA A 272 7.58 -37.63 -5.95
N VAL A 273 8.06 -38.65 -5.25
CA VAL A 273 8.36 -39.97 -5.82
C VAL A 273 7.01 -40.69 -6.03
N PRO A 274 6.62 -41.06 -7.25
CA PRO A 274 5.43 -41.88 -7.43
C PRO A 274 5.75 -43.33 -7.05
N TYR A 275 5.13 -43.81 -5.97
CA TYR A 275 4.99 -45.24 -5.68
C TYR A 275 4.24 -45.91 -6.84
N CYS A 276 4.96 -46.70 -7.65
CA CYS A 276 4.34 -47.60 -8.62
C CYS A 276 4.18 -48.98 -7.97
N GLY A 277 3.04 -49.20 -7.32
CA GLY A 277 2.57 -50.54 -7.01
C GLY A 277 1.89 -51.13 -8.23
N ARG A 278 2.48 -52.18 -8.82
CA ARG A 278 1.76 -53.04 -9.76
C ARG A 278 2.16 -54.50 -9.54
N HIS A 279 1.25 -55.22 -8.89
CA HIS A 279 1.09 -56.67 -9.01
C HIS A 279 0.78 -57.04 -10.46
N HIS A 280 1.40 -58.13 -10.94
CA HIS A 280 0.86 -59.22 -11.78
C HIS A 280 2.08 -59.93 -12.40
N LEU A 281 2.43 -61.14 -11.94
CA LEU A 281 1.97 -62.44 -12.47
C LEU A 281 2.45 -62.70 -13.91
N LEU A 282 3.61 -63.37 -13.97
CA LEU A 282 4.10 -64.44 -14.86
C LEU A 282 5.56 -64.21 -15.22
#